data_AF-A0A7W0HPC2-F1
#
_entry.id   AF-A0A7W0HPC2-F1
#
_cell.length_a   1.000
_cell.length_b   1.000
_cell.length_c   1.000
_cell.angle_alpha   90.00
_cell.angle_beta   90.00
_cell.angle_gamma   90.00
#
_symmetry.space_group_name_H-M   'P 1'
#
loop_
_entity.id
_entity.type
_entity.pdbx_description
1 polymer ?
#
loop_
_entity_poly.entity_id
_entity_poly.type
_entity_poly.pdbx_seq_one_letter_code
_entity_poly.pdbx_strand_id
1 'polypeptide(L)'
;MADLRMLYERQVDGPLVKGDHVGGAPVAGFATTTGPVPDDRLLLAGDEVSPQIPTRPIPAREHPGIRRCGPQVAHRLAARDVTDADDITPGLRAAVSRAIGLRPGPGRFVGSLVEEFTRRDCAIWLIGGAVRDLVADPAAPVNDLDFAGTMLPGELHSLAPDMLAINGLGDHRPHLSPGRVLSVMGGMPDTERIIEYKALSQHGFHFPASGGDLLDDVGTRDLTINGLYYDLRRHVLIDPSGRGVRHLRAKPRTLAPVYTGGDPLECAKVVIRTVKFAVRSPDADMSEAAAWVDRHLVDLACDLPADMRRSLLGFWGKCIPEEQAPAAMRAVQRLGTVAGTLIHAVRWGGRHAG
;
A
#
# COMPACT_ATOMS: atom_id res chain seq x y z
N MET A 1 -17.49 8.70 23.66
CA MET A 1 -17.31 8.41 22.22
C MET A 1 -17.45 6.90 22.05
N ALA A 2 -18.22 6.44 21.06
CA ALA A 2 -18.25 5.01 20.74
C ALA A 2 -16.83 4.53 20.44
N ASP A 3 -16.48 3.32 20.86
CA ASP A 3 -15.19 2.73 20.51
C ASP A 3 -15.16 2.51 19.00
N LEU A 4 -14.48 3.42 18.28
CA LEU A 4 -14.34 3.37 16.83
C LEU A 4 -13.61 2.09 16.37
N ARG A 5 -13.08 1.27 17.28
CA ARG A 5 -12.57 -0.06 16.94
C ARG A 5 -13.68 -1.08 16.68
N MET A 6 -14.92 -0.84 17.13
CA MET A 6 -16.07 -1.68 16.73
C MET A 6 -16.46 -1.49 15.27
N LEU A 7 -15.86 -0.51 14.57
CA LEU A 7 -16.16 -0.21 13.18
C LEU A 7 -15.87 -1.39 12.23
N TYR A 8 -14.95 -2.28 12.58
CA TYR A 8 -14.55 -3.42 11.74
C TYR A 8 -14.91 -4.77 12.39
N GLU A 9 -15.93 -4.77 13.26
CA GLU A 9 -16.46 -6.01 13.84
C GLU A 9 -16.85 -6.99 12.74
N ARG A 10 -16.37 -8.21 12.89
CA ARG A 10 -16.43 -9.24 11.86
C ARG A 10 -17.74 -10.01 11.98
N GLN A 11 -18.40 -10.29 10.86
CA GLN A 11 -19.56 -11.16 10.87
C GLN A 11 -19.14 -12.62 11.08
N VAL A 12 -20.02 -13.40 11.72
CA VAL A 12 -19.80 -14.83 12.03
C VAL A 12 -19.64 -15.65 10.76
N ASP A 13 -20.21 -15.22 9.64
CA ASP A 13 -20.13 -15.83 8.31
C ASP A 13 -19.22 -15.05 7.34
N GLY A 14 -18.47 -14.06 7.86
CA GLY A 14 -17.55 -13.23 7.10
C GLY A 14 -16.40 -14.01 6.46
N PRO A 15 -15.59 -13.32 5.63
CA PRO A 15 -14.43 -13.91 4.96
C PRO A 15 -13.42 -14.50 5.96
N LEU A 16 -12.57 -15.41 5.46
CA LEU A 16 -11.43 -15.89 6.22
C LEU A 16 -10.44 -14.75 6.45
N VAL A 17 -9.83 -14.73 7.63
CA VAL A 17 -8.75 -13.79 7.97
C VAL A 17 -7.59 -14.53 8.64
N LYS A 18 -6.42 -13.90 8.67
CA LYS A 18 -5.27 -14.40 9.44
C LYS A 18 -5.67 -14.70 10.89
N GLY A 19 -5.25 -15.85 11.40
CA GLY A 19 -5.59 -16.35 12.74
C GLY A 19 -6.88 -17.19 12.82
N ASP A 20 -7.70 -17.25 11.76
CA ASP A 20 -8.72 -18.30 11.64
C ASP A 20 -8.08 -19.68 11.56
N HIS A 21 -8.85 -20.75 11.72
CA HIS A 21 -8.35 -22.10 11.50
C HIS A 21 -9.10 -22.79 10.36
N VAL A 22 -8.37 -23.52 9.52
CA VAL A 22 -8.91 -24.37 8.45
C VAL A 22 -8.35 -25.77 8.66
N GLY A 23 -9.22 -26.74 8.94
CA GLY A 23 -8.78 -28.12 9.20
C GLY A 23 -7.86 -28.25 10.43
N GLY A 24 -8.03 -27.36 11.41
CA GLY A 24 -7.22 -27.32 12.63
C GLY A 24 -5.89 -26.56 12.52
N ALA A 25 -5.49 -26.11 11.32
CA ALA A 25 -4.29 -25.31 11.13
C ALA A 25 -4.63 -23.81 11.08
N PRO A 26 -3.83 -22.94 11.72
CA PRO A 26 -4.07 -21.50 11.69
C PRO A 26 -3.73 -20.91 10.30
N VAL A 27 -4.61 -20.03 9.82
CA VAL A 27 -4.44 -19.24 8.61
C VAL A 27 -3.35 -18.20 8.83
N ALA A 28 -2.29 -18.26 8.04
CA ALA A 28 -1.21 -17.29 8.06
C ALA A 28 -1.48 -16.11 7.12
N GLY A 29 -2.27 -16.33 6.05
CA GLY A 29 -2.61 -15.30 5.09
C GLY A 29 -3.10 -15.85 3.76
N PHE A 30 -2.90 -15.07 2.71
CA PHE A 30 -3.29 -15.39 1.35
C PHE A 30 -2.23 -14.93 0.35
N ALA A 31 -2.10 -15.64 -0.76
CA ALA A 31 -1.31 -15.22 -1.90
C ALA A 31 -2.13 -15.36 -3.18
N THR A 32 -1.89 -14.51 -4.17
CA THR A 32 -2.57 -14.59 -5.47
C THR A 32 -1.57 -15.05 -6.52
N THR A 33 -1.93 -16.02 -7.35
CA THR A 33 -1.11 -16.43 -8.48
C THR A 33 -1.17 -15.41 -9.62
N THR A 34 -0.11 -15.34 -10.43
CA THR A 34 -0.12 -14.58 -11.70
C THR A 34 -0.50 -15.56 -12.80
N GLY A 35 -1.48 -15.22 -13.61
CA GLY A 35 -1.90 -16.01 -14.76
C GLY A 35 -3.03 -15.32 -15.52
N PRO A 36 -3.52 -15.92 -16.63
CA PRO A 36 -4.67 -15.41 -17.37
C PRO A 36 -5.92 -15.28 -16.48
N VAL A 37 -6.03 -16.18 -15.50
CA VAL A 37 -7.04 -16.15 -14.44
C VAL A 37 -6.29 -16.20 -13.11
N PRO A 38 -6.08 -15.05 -12.45
CA PRO A 38 -5.49 -15.01 -11.11
C PRO A 38 -6.32 -15.83 -10.12
N ASP A 39 -5.66 -16.59 -9.25
CA ASP A 39 -6.31 -17.45 -8.28
C ASP A 39 -5.73 -17.23 -6.90
N ASP A 40 -6.60 -17.11 -5.90
CA ASP A 40 -6.22 -16.84 -4.52
C ASP A 40 -5.98 -18.15 -3.77
N ARG A 41 -4.87 -18.17 -3.02
CA ARG A 41 -4.33 -19.35 -2.35
C ARG A 41 -4.29 -19.14 -0.86
N LEU A 42 -4.71 -20.17 -0.13
CA LEU A 42 -4.72 -20.19 1.32
C LEU A 42 -3.31 -20.49 1.85
N LEU A 43 -2.78 -19.59 2.67
CA LEU A 43 -1.53 -19.80 3.40
C LEU A 43 -1.86 -20.22 4.84
N LEU A 44 -1.23 -21.29 5.30
CA LEU A 44 -1.29 -21.79 6.68
C LEU A 44 0.07 -21.56 7.35
N ALA A 45 0.10 -21.60 8.68
CA ALA A 45 1.38 -21.50 9.40
C ALA A 45 2.37 -22.58 8.93
N GLY A 46 3.60 -22.17 8.68
CA GLY A 46 4.66 -22.96 8.05
C GLY A 46 4.89 -22.62 6.57
N ASP A 47 3.93 -22.00 5.88
CA ASP A 47 4.10 -21.60 4.48
C ASP A 47 5.04 -20.39 4.31
N GLU A 48 5.41 -19.70 5.39
CA GLU A 48 6.35 -18.57 5.42
C GLU A 48 7.73 -18.94 4.86
N VAL A 49 8.19 -20.17 5.14
CA VAL A 49 9.49 -20.69 4.69
C VAL A 49 9.42 -21.34 3.31
N SER A 50 8.22 -21.41 2.70
CA SER A 50 8.07 -21.98 1.37
C SER A 50 8.63 -21.03 0.31
N PRO A 51 9.45 -21.51 -0.64
CA PRO A 51 9.91 -20.68 -1.76
C PRO A 51 8.82 -20.42 -2.80
N GLN A 52 7.68 -21.12 -2.73
CA GLN A 52 6.62 -21.07 -3.73
C GLN A 52 5.25 -20.94 -3.09
N ILE A 53 4.33 -20.29 -3.80
CA ILE A 53 2.92 -20.19 -3.41
C ILE A 53 2.31 -21.60 -3.41
N PRO A 54 1.73 -22.08 -2.29
CA PRO A 54 1.02 -23.36 -2.25
C PRO A 54 -0.16 -23.38 -3.22
N THR A 55 -0.47 -24.55 -3.79
CA THR A 55 -1.64 -24.74 -4.67
C THR A 55 -2.97 -24.90 -3.90
N ARG A 56 -2.95 -24.67 -2.58
CA ARG A 56 -4.10 -24.86 -1.69
C ARG A 56 -5.20 -23.82 -2.00
N PRO A 57 -6.40 -24.25 -2.42
CA PRO A 57 -7.51 -23.32 -2.65
C PRO A 57 -8.05 -22.77 -1.33
N ILE A 58 -8.72 -21.63 -1.41
CA ILE A 58 -9.49 -21.09 -0.28
C ILE A 58 -10.78 -21.90 -0.16
N PRO A 59 -11.08 -22.50 1.01
CA PRO A 59 -12.32 -23.25 1.19
C PRO A 59 -13.54 -22.33 1.09
N ALA A 60 -14.68 -22.88 0.65
CA ALA A 60 -15.94 -22.15 0.64
C ALA A 60 -16.30 -21.66 2.06
N ARG A 61 -17.01 -20.52 2.15
CA ARG A 61 -17.35 -19.89 3.45
C ARG A 61 -18.08 -20.83 4.41
N GLU A 62 -18.92 -21.71 3.89
CA GLU A 62 -19.73 -22.70 4.63
C GLU A 62 -18.95 -23.97 5.02
N HIS A 63 -17.65 -24.04 4.70
CA HIS A 63 -16.88 -25.27 4.92
C HIS A 63 -16.80 -25.61 6.43
N PRO A 64 -17.22 -26.81 6.86
CA PRO A 64 -17.38 -27.15 8.28
C PRO A 64 -16.06 -27.20 9.05
N GLY A 65 -14.93 -27.33 8.34
CA GLY A 65 -13.59 -27.27 8.93
C GLY A 65 -13.07 -25.86 9.24
N ILE A 66 -13.86 -24.81 9.00
CA ILE A 66 -13.47 -23.43 9.30
C ILE A 66 -13.86 -23.07 10.74
N ARG A 67 -12.89 -22.57 11.52
CA ARG A 67 -13.16 -21.91 12.80
C ARG A 67 -12.73 -20.45 12.72
N ARG A 68 -13.68 -19.55 12.93
CA ARG A 68 -13.51 -18.11 12.79
C ARG A 68 -13.12 -17.47 14.12
N CYS A 69 -11.82 -17.39 14.36
CA CYS A 69 -11.22 -16.87 15.59
C CYS A 69 -10.11 -15.86 15.36
N GLY A 70 -9.76 -15.60 14.09
CA GLY A 70 -8.83 -14.55 13.72
C GLY A 70 -9.38 -13.16 14.07
N PRO A 71 -8.50 -12.23 14.45
CA PRO A 71 -8.92 -10.91 14.88
C PRO A 71 -9.39 -10.04 13.69
N GLN A 72 -10.12 -8.97 14.01
CA GLN A 72 -10.44 -7.95 13.02
C GLN A 72 -9.19 -7.17 12.56
N VAL A 73 -9.26 -6.58 11.37
CA VAL A 73 -8.16 -5.84 10.71
C VAL A 73 -7.68 -4.57 11.44
N ALA A 74 -8.44 -4.10 12.42
CA ALA A 74 -8.10 -2.94 13.25
C ALA A 74 -7.76 -3.30 14.70
N HIS A 75 -7.63 -4.59 15.05
CA HIS A 75 -7.55 -5.03 16.45
C HIS A 75 -6.33 -4.48 17.23
N ARG A 76 -5.22 -4.18 16.55
CA ARG A 76 -4.01 -3.61 17.17
C ARG A 76 -3.99 -2.08 17.21
N LEU A 77 -4.95 -1.40 16.57
CA LEU A 77 -5.00 0.06 16.59
C LEU A 77 -5.42 0.57 17.98
N ALA A 78 -4.77 1.65 18.43
CA ALA A 78 -5.27 2.40 19.56
C ALA A 78 -6.43 3.29 19.12
N ALA A 79 -7.35 3.61 20.03
CA ALA A 79 -8.51 4.47 19.71
C ALA A 79 -8.09 5.85 19.14
N ARG A 80 -6.93 6.38 19.58
CA ARG A 80 -6.37 7.65 19.09
C ARG A 80 -5.87 7.60 17.64
N ASP A 81 -5.67 6.40 17.08
CA ASP A 81 -5.17 6.20 15.73
C ASP A 81 -6.31 6.24 14.70
N VAL A 82 -7.56 6.36 15.16
CA VAL A 82 -8.78 6.48 14.34
C VAL A 82 -9.49 7.77 14.73
N THR A 83 -9.57 8.74 13.83
CA THR A 83 -10.18 10.05 14.09
C THR A 83 -11.21 10.38 13.03
N ASP A 84 -12.26 11.14 13.38
CA ASP A 84 -13.13 11.72 12.36
C ASP A 84 -12.28 12.55 11.38
N ALA A 85 -12.54 12.37 10.09
CA ALA A 85 -11.75 13.02 9.06
C ALA A 85 -11.79 14.55 9.14
N ASP A 86 -12.94 15.12 9.50
CA ASP A 86 -13.13 16.57 9.54
C ASP A 86 -12.55 17.19 10.83
N ASP A 87 -12.38 16.40 11.90
CA ASP A 87 -11.63 16.80 13.11
C ASP A 87 -10.12 16.91 12.82
N ILE A 88 -9.63 16.12 11.85
CA ILE A 88 -8.27 16.29 11.33
C ILE A 88 -8.29 17.50 10.40
N THR A 89 -8.84 17.38 9.20
CA THR A 89 -8.79 18.47 8.22
C THR A 89 -10.21 18.88 7.86
N PRO A 90 -10.68 20.06 8.29
CA PRO A 90 -12.05 20.50 8.01
C PRO A 90 -12.37 20.46 6.51
N GLY A 91 -13.43 19.75 6.14
CA GLY A 91 -13.87 19.60 4.75
C GLY A 91 -13.17 18.47 3.98
N LEU A 92 -12.36 17.65 4.65
CA LEU A 92 -11.70 16.49 4.05
C LEU A 92 -12.71 15.53 3.43
N ARG A 93 -13.86 15.30 4.09
CA ARG A 93 -14.91 14.44 3.55
C ARG A 93 -15.38 14.90 2.17
N ALA A 94 -15.70 16.19 2.06
CA ALA A 94 -16.14 16.79 0.80
C ALA A 94 -15.03 16.76 -0.25
N ALA A 95 -13.77 16.94 0.16
CA ALA A 95 -12.62 16.87 -0.74
C ALA A 95 -12.41 15.47 -1.31
N VAL A 96 -12.50 14.42 -0.50
CA VAL A 96 -12.42 13.04 -0.97
C VAL A 96 -13.59 12.72 -1.92
N SER A 97 -14.82 13.13 -1.60
CA SER A 97 -15.97 12.94 -2.48
C SER A 97 -15.80 13.64 -3.84
N ARG A 98 -15.18 14.83 -3.87
CA ARG A 98 -14.82 15.52 -5.12
C ARG A 98 -13.72 14.79 -5.88
N ALA A 99 -12.66 14.35 -5.20
CA ALA A 99 -11.53 13.67 -5.81
C ALA A 99 -11.92 12.35 -6.49
N ILE A 100 -12.83 11.59 -5.89
CA ILE A 100 -13.36 10.36 -6.50
C ILE A 100 -14.31 10.67 -7.67
N GLY A 101 -14.84 11.89 -7.72
CA GLY A 101 -15.74 12.32 -8.79
C GLY A 101 -16.94 11.40 -8.89
N LEU A 102 -17.74 11.26 -7.81
CA LEU A 102 -18.88 10.34 -7.68
C LEU A 102 -20.00 10.49 -8.76
N ARG A 103 -19.76 11.18 -9.89
CA ARG A 103 -20.66 11.35 -11.05
C ARG A 103 -19.86 11.56 -12.36
N PRO A 104 -20.47 11.21 -13.52
CA PRO A 104 -20.60 9.85 -14.07
C PRO A 104 -19.24 9.24 -14.52
N GLY A 105 -19.21 7.92 -14.76
CA GLY A 105 -18.00 7.20 -15.17
C GLY A 105 -17.21 6.63 -13.97
N PRO A 106 -15.89 6.85 -13.88
CA PRO A 106 -15.00 6.24 -12.88
C PRO A 106 -15.48 6.31 -11.42
N GLY A 107 -16.03 7.45 -10.97
CA GLY A 107 -16.49 7.57 -9.59
C GLY A 107 -17.73 6.74 -9.24
N ARG A 108 -18.61 6.43 -10.20
CA ARG A 108 -19.74 5.50 -9.95
C ARG A 108 -19.23 4.08 -9.73
N PHE A 109 -18.20 3.68 -10.46
CA PHE A 109 -17.53 2.40 -10.27
C PHE A 109 -16.89 2.32 -8.88
N VAL A 110 -16.18 3.36 -8.42
CA VAL A 110 -15.64 3.41 -7.05
C VAL A 110 -16.75 3.32 -5.99
N GLY A 111 -17.87 4.04 -6.18
CA GLY A 111 -19.04 3.93 -5.29
C GLY A 111 -19.59 2.49 -5.22
N SER A 112 -19.81 1.88 -6.39
CA SER A 112 -20.26 0.48 -6.48
C SER A 112 -19.27 -0.49 -5.83
N LEU A 113 -17.97 -0.23 -5.95
CA LEU A 113 -16.91 -1.02 -5.33
C LEU A 113 -17.00 -0.98 -3.80
N VAL A 114 -17.19 0.20 -3.22
CA VAL A 114 -17.35 0.36 -1.75
C VAL A 114 -18.59 -0.39 -1.24
N GLU A 115 -19.70 -0.31 -1.98
CA GLU A 115 -20.94 -1.03 -1.65
C GLU A 115 -20.75 -2.55 -1.73
N GLU A 116 -20.06 -3.03 -2.77
CA GLU A 116 -19.80 -4.44 -2.97
C GLU A 116 -18.85 -5.03 -1.91
N PHE A 117 -17.82 -4.28 -1.51
CA PHE A 117 -16.97 -4.65 -0.37
C PHE A 117 -17.81 -4.77 0.89
N THR A 118 -18.67 -3.79 1.17
CA THR A 118 -19.58 -3.83 2.32
C THR A 118 -20.48 -5.07 2.30
N ARG A 119 -21.09 -5.38 1.15
CA ARG A 119 -21.99 -6.53 1.00
C ARG A 119 -21.29 -7.86 1.26
N ARG A 120 -19.98 -7.93 1.02
CA ARG A 120 -19.16 -9.13 1.21
C ARG A 120 -18.51 -9.25 2.58
N ASP A 121 -18.78 -8.30 3.48
CA ASP A 121 -18.09 -8.13 4.77
C ASP A 121 -16.58 -7.90 4.61
N CYS A 122 -16.22 -7.12 3.59
CA CYS A 122 -14.86 -6.65 3.32
C CYS A 122 -14.74 -5.15 3.61
N ALA A 123 -13.51 -4.72 3.93
CA ALA A 123 -13.17 -3.32 4.11
C ALA A 123 -12.29 -2.80 2.97
N ILE A 124 -12.46 -1.51 2.64
CA ILE A 124 -11.69 -0.79 1.63
C ILE A 124 -11.39 0.63 2.13
N TRP A 125 -10.18 1.10 1.86
CA TRP A 125 -9.70 2.42 2.25
C TRP A 125 -9.01 3.07 1.07
N LEU A 126 -9.24 4.38 0.89
CA LEU A 126 -8.35 5.21 0.09
C LEU A 126 -7.04 5.36 0.85
N ILE A 127 -5.90 5.28 0.15
CA ILE A 127 -4.57 5.26 0.77
C ILE A 127 -3.57 6.16 0.00
N GLY A 128 -2.36 6.26 0.54
CA GLY A 128 -1.20 6.72 -0.22
C GLY A 128 -1.22 8.21 -0.51
N GLY A 129 -0.85 8.58 -1.74
CA GLY A 129 -0.62 9.97 -2.12
C GLY A 129 -1.87 10.85 -2.04
N ALA A 130 -3.01 10.32 -2.48
CA ALA A 130 -4.29 11.03 -2.43
C ALA A 130 -4.66 11.44 -1.01
N VAL A 131 -4.58 10.52 -0.05
CA VAL A 131 -4.91 10.82 1.36
C VAL A 131 -3.94 11.86 1.93
N ARG A 132 -2.63 11.67 1.73
CA ARG A 132 -1.61 12.62 2.18
C ARG A 132 -1.90 14.03 1.66
N ASP A 133 -2.15 14.15 0.37
CA ASP A 133 -2.30 15.45 -0.29
C ASP A 133 -3.60 16.14 0.14
N LEU A 134 -4.72 15.40 0.23
CA LEU A 134 -6.00 15.93 0.69
C LEU A 134 -6.03 16.30 2.19
N VAL A 135 -5.34 15.54 3.04
CA VAL A 135 -5.19 15.88 4.47
C VAL A 135 -4.36 17.15 4.64
N ALA A 136 -3.32 17.33 3.81
CA ALA A 136 -2.49 18.53 3.82
C ALA A 136 -3.21 19.75 3.24
N ASP A 137 -3.95 19.56 2.16
CA ASP A 137 -4.73 20.59 1.47
C ASP A 137 -5.98 19.97 0.80
N PRO A 138 -7.19 20.20 1.34
CA PRO A 138 -8.45 19.73 0.74
C PRO A 138 -8.72 20.23 -0.68
N ALA A 139 -7.99 21.23 -1.17
CA ALA A 139 -8.07 21.71 -2.54
C ALA A 139 -7.03 21.07 -3.48
N ALA A 140 -6.11 20.25 -2.96
CA ALA A 140 -5.08 19.61 -3.77
C ALA A 140 -5.69 18.74 -4.87
N PRO A 141 -5.14 18.79 -6.10
CA PRO A 141 -5.54 17.86 -7.15
C PRO A 141 -5.10 16.45 -6.78
N VAL A 142 -5.98 15.48 -7.02
CA VAL A 142 -5.69 14.06 -6.86
C VAL A 142 -5.50 13.46 -8.24
N ASN A 143 -4.30 12.96 -8.52
CA ASN A 143 -3.96 12.39 -9.83
C ASN A 143 -4.21 10.87 -9.88
N ASP A 144 -4.09 10.19 -8.75
CA ASP A 144 -4.15 8.74 -8.66
C ASP A 144 -4.99 8.32 -7.44
N LEU A 145 -5.89 7.35 -7.64
CA LEU A 145 -6.69 6.77 -6.58
C LEU A 145 -6.16 5.37 -6.24
N ASP A 146 -5.41 5.30 -5.14
CA ASP A 146 -4.89 4.06 -4.60
C ASP A 146 -5.79 3.56 -3.46
N PHE A 147 -6.12 2.28 -3.49
CA PHE A 147 -6.93 1.61 -2.49
C PHE A 147 -6.18 0.45 -1.84
N ALA A 148 -6.43 0.26 -0.55
CA ALA A 148 -6.15 -0.98 0.14
C ALA A 148 -7.44 -1.61 0.65
N GLY A 149 -7.48 -2.93 0.80
CA GLY A 149 -8.64 -3.59 1.37
C GLY A 149 -8.42 -5.04 1.78
N THR A 150 -9.49 -5.69 2.20
CA THR A 150 -9.48 -7.07 2.69
C THR A 150 -9.94 -8.09 1.65
N MET A 151 -10.52 -7.63 0.53
CA MET A 151 -10.84 -8.52 -0.60
C MET A 151 -9.54 -8.96 -1.27
N LEU A 152 -9.48 -10.23 -1.66
CA LEU A 152 -8.27 -10.74 -2.29
C LEU A 152 -8.19 -10.31 -3.76
N PRO A 153 -6.98 -10.12 -4.32
CA PRO A 153 -6.84 -9.63 -5.69
C PRO A 153 -7.45 -10.55 -6.76
N GLY A 154 -7.42 -11.88 -6.59
CA GLY A 154 -8.05 -12.81 -7.53
C GLY A 154 -9.58 -12.73 -7.52
N GLU A 155 -10.17 -12.63 -6.32
CA GLU A 155 -11.60 -12.38 -6.13
C GLU A 155 -12.02 -11.06 -6.79
N LEU A 156 -11.30 -9.97 -6.52
CA LEU A 156 -11.63 -8.68 -7.12
C LEU A 156 -11.43 -8.68 -8.64
N HIS A 157 -10.37 -9.32 -9.14
CA HIS A 157 -10.14 -9.46 -10.57
C HIS A 157 -11.30 -10.17 -11.28
N SER A 158 -11.87 -11.20 -10.65
CA SER A 158 -13.01 -11.95 -11.20
C SER A 158 -14.30 -11.13 -11.19
N LEU A 159 -14.47 -10.25 -10.21
CA LEU A 159 -15.66 -9.44 -10.02
C LEU A 159 -15.67 -8.14 -10.85
N ALA A 160 -14.48 -7.56 -11.08
CA ALA A 160 -14.35 -6.26 -11.71
C ALA A 160 -15.01 -6.15 -13.10
N PRO A 161 -14.95 -7.15 -14.01
CA PRO A 161 -15.58 -7.04 -15.34
C PRO A 161 -17.08 -6.75 -15.29
N ASP A 162 -17.82 -7.46 -14.43
CA ASP A 162 -19.27 -7.27 -14.29
C ASP A 162 -19.59 -5.89 -13.71
N MET A 163 -18.82 -5.47 -12.70
CA MET A 163 -18.96 -4.16 -12.09
C MET A 163 -18.68 -3.03 -13.08
N LEU A 164 -17.63 -3.18 -13.90
CA LEU A 164 -17.28 -2.22 -14.95
C LEU A 164 -18.39 -2.14 -15.99
N ALA A 165 -18.93 -3.28 -16.43
CA ALA A 165 -20.04 -3.32 -17.39
C ALA A 165 -21.28 -2.58 -16.88
N ILE A 166 -21.70 -2.85 -15.63
CA ILE A 166 -22.87 -2.21 -15.01
C ILE A 166 -22.67 -0.69 -14.84
N ASN A 167 -21.43 -0.24 -14.68
CA ASN A 167 -21.07 1.18 -14.54
C ASN A 167 -20.77 1.88 -15.88
N GLY A 168 -20.99 1.22 -17.02
CA GLY A 168 -20.76 1.80 -18.35
C GLY A 168 -19.28 1.93 -18.73
N LEU A 169 -18.41 1.15 -18.10
CA LEU A 169 -16.96 1.09 -18.34
C LEU A 169 -16.56 -0.23 -18.99
N GLY A 170 -17.41 -0.75 -19.88
CA GLY A 170 -17.23 -2.06 -20.53
C GLY A 170 -16.04 -2.15 -21.48
N ASP A 171 -15.34 -1.06 -21.73
CA ASP A 171 -14.05 -0.94 -22.44
C ASP A 171 -12.83 -0.99 -21.51
N HIS A 172 -13.03 -0.89 -20.19
CA HIS A 172 -11.97 -0.98 -19.18
C HIS A 172 -11.74 -2.43 -18.75
N ARG A 173 -10.51 -2.77 -18.39
CA ARG A 173 -10.14 -4.12 -17.96
C ARG A 173 -9.33 -4.07 -16.66
N PRO A 174 -9.56 -5.02 -15.74
CA PRO A 174 -8.66 -5.22 -14.63
C PRO A 174 -7.33 -5.81 -15.14
N HIS A 175 -6.23 -5.34 -14.58
CA HIS A 175 -4.90 -5.89 -14.80
C HIS A 175 -4.24 -6.15 -13.45
N LEU A 176 -3.76 -7.38 -13.24
CA LEU A 176 -3.02 -7.72 -12.03
C LEU A 176 -1.51 -7.70 -12.31
N SER A 177 -0.81 -6.78 -11.67
CA SER A 177 0.65 -6.67 -11.76
C SER A 177 1.37 -7.84 -11.05
N PRO A 178 2.66 -8.07 -11.32
CA PRO A 178 3.47 -9.05 -10.58
C PRO A 178 3.49 -8.80 -9.06
N GLY A 179 3.38 -7.53 -8.65
CA GLY A 179 3.30 -7.10 -7.25
C GLY A 179 1.91 -7.26 -6.62
N ARG A 180 0.96 -7.92 -7.31
CA ARG A 180 -0.42 -8.18 -6.85
C ARG A 180 -1.27 -6.92 -6.63
N VAL A 181 -0.87 -5.83 -7.28
CA VAL A 181 -1.70 -4.63 -7.40
C VAL A 181 -2.60 -4.81 -8.61
N LEU A 182 -3.91 -4.72 -8.38
CA LEU A 182 -4.93 -4.69 -9.41
C LEU A 182 -5.13 -3.25 -9.87
N SER A 183 -4.99 -2.98 -11.16
CA SER A 183 -5.24 -1.68 -11.76
C SER A 183 -6.41 -1.81 -12.74
N VAL A 184 -7.30 -0.81 -12.78
CA VAL A 184 -8.35 -0.73 -13.80
C VAL A 184 -7.96 0.33 -14.81
N MET A 185 -7.79 -0.08 -16.07
CA MET A 185 -7.34 0.80 -17.16
C MET A 185 -8.28 0.63 -18.35
N GLY A 186 -8.45 1.68 -19.15
CA GLY A 186 -9.18 1.59 -20.42
C GLY A 186 -8.46 0.72 -21.45
N GLY A 187 -9.19 0.27 -22.47
CA GLY A 187 -8.67 -0.64 -23.49
C GLY A 187 -7.80 0.02 -24.56
N MET A 188 -7.66 1.35 -24.55
CA MET A 188 -6.88 2.10 -25.55
C MET A 188 -5.55 2.58 -24.93
N PRO A 189 -4.48 2.66 -25.72
CA PRO A 189 -3.26 3.37 -25.31
C PRO A 189 -3.66 4.79 -24.83
N ASP A 190 -3.10 5.21 -23.70
CA ASP A 190 -3.34 6.52 -23.05
C ASP A 190 -4.67 6.72 -22.31
N THR A 191 -5.46 5.66 -22.07
CA THR A 191 -6.61 5.79 -21.17
C THR A 191 -6.18 5.92 -19.71
N GLU A 192 -6.79 6.87 -19.01
CA GLU A 192 -6.58 7.13 -17.59
C GLU A 192 -6.86 5.88 -16.75
N ARG A 193 -5.96 5.60 -15.81
CA ARG A 193 -6.12 4.54 -14.81
C ARG A 193 -7.16 4.99 -13.79
N ILE A 194 -8.22 4.20 -13.63
CA ILE A 194 -9.34 4.55 -12.74
C ILE A 194 -8.97 4.37 -11.27
N ILE A 195 -8.42 3.19 -10.94
CA ILE A 195 -7.97 2.86 -9.59
C ILE A 195 -6.75 1.95 -9.62
N GLU A 196 -6.02 1.95 -8.51
CA GLU A 196 -5.21 0.83 -8.06
C GLU A 196 -5.76 0.24 -6.78
N TYR A 197 -5.71 -1.07 -6.65
CA TYR A 197 -6.13 -1.80 -5.47
C TYR A 197 -5.06 -2.80 -5.07
N LYS A 198 -4.74 -2.84 -3.78
CA LYS A 198 -3.97 -3.92 -3.18
C LYS A 198 -4.71 -4.51 -1.97
N ALA A 199 -4.58 -5.80 -1.77
CA ALA A 199 -4.96 -6.37 -0.48
C ALA A 199 -3.97 -5.93 0.62
N LEU A 200 -4.41 -5.89 1.88
CA LEU A 200 -3.55 -5.58 3.02
C LEU A 200 -2.34 -6.51 3.03
N SER A 201 -1.17 -5.93 2.80
CA SER A 201 0.09 -6.64 2.64
C SER A 201 0.63 -7.10 3.98
N GLN A 202 1.44 -8.15 3.96
CA GLN A 202 2.20 -8.58 5.13
C GLN A 202 3.59 -9.09 4.75
N HIS A 203 4.50 -9.00 5.70
CA HIS A 203 5.88 -9.49 5.58
C HIS A 203 6.00 -10.95 6.02
N GLY A 204 7.18 -11.53 5.82
CA GLY A 204 7.55 -12.85 6.34
C GLY A 204 7.41 -14.00 5.36
N PHE A 205 7.06 -13.73 4.10
CA PHE A 205 6.96 -14.73 3.04
C PHE A 205 7.99 -14.46 1.94
N HIS A 206 8.44 -15.51 1.25
CA HIS A 206 9.33 -15.41 0.09
C HIS A 206 8.62 -14.91 -1.19
N PHE A 207 7.31 -14.70 -1.11
CA PHE A 207 6.46 -14.20 -2.19
C PHE A 207 5.48 -13.16 -1.64
N PRO A 208 4.90 -12.28 -2.49
CA PRO A 208 3.90 -11.32 -2.03
C PRO A 208 2.71 -12.02 -1.35
N ALA A 209 2.49 -11.67 -0.08
CA ALA A 209 1.41 -12.21 0.74
C ALA A 209 0.51 -11.08 1.26
N SER A 210 -0.74 -11.44 1.52
CA SER A 210 -1.81 -10.56 1.98
C SER A 210 -2.60 -11.19 3.12
N GLY A 211 -3.55 -10.45 3.69
CA GLY A 211 -4.36 -10.88 4.83
C GLY A 211 -3.80 -10.45 6.19
N GLY A 212 -2.82 -9.53 6.19
CA GLY A 212 -2.39 -8.83 7.38
C GLY A 212 -3.46 -7.87 7.90
N ASP A 213 -3.19 -7.26 9.05
CA ASP A 213 -3.98 -6.15 9.57
C ASP A 213 -3.44 -4.78 9.10
N LEU A 214 -4.04 -3.67 9.57
CA LEU A 214 -3.61 -2.33 9.17
C LEU A 214 -2.17 -1.98 9.64
N LEU A 215 -1.69 -2.57 10.75
CA LEU A 215 -0.30 -2.38 11.20
C LEU A 215 0.68 -3.20 10.34
N ASP A 216 0.28 -4.39 9.90
CA ASP A 216 1.10 -5.19 8.97
C ASP A 216 1.22 -4.44 7.62
N ASP A 217 0.12 -3.91 7.07
CA ASP A 217 0.16 -3.18 5.80
C ASP A 217 0.95 -1.88 5.92
N VAL A 218 0.82 -1.10 7.01
CA VAL A 218 1.58 0.16 7.15
C VAL A 218 3.09 -0.11 7.23
N GLY A 219 3.50 -1.22 7.85
CA GLY A 219 4.90 -1.66 7.91
C GLY A 219 5.50 -2.05 6.55
N THR A 220 4.67 -2.17 5.50
CA THR A 220 5.13 -2.41 4.12
C THR A 220 5.29 -1.13 3.31
N ARG A 221 4.85 0.02 3.85
CA ARG A 221 4.88 1.31 3.16
C ARG A 221 6.21 2.02 3.34
N ASP A 222 6.44 3.01 2.49
CA ASP A 222 7.68 3.76 2.47
C ASP A 222 7.77 4.75 3.64
N LEU A 223 6.88 5.75 3.68
CA LEU A 223 6.90 6.86 4.62
C LEU A 223 5.62 6.89 5.46
N THR A 224 5.76 7.31 6.71
CA THR A 224 4.64 7.53 7.66
C THR A 224 3.50 8.37 7.05
N ILE A 225 3.83 9.43 6.31
CA ILE A 225 2.84 10.30 5.65
C ILE A 225 2.07 9.61 4.50
N ASN A 226 2.61 8.52 3.93
CA ASN A 226 1.94 7.67 2.93
C ASN A 226 1.24 6.46 3.57
N GLY A 227 1.38 6.33 4.89
CA GLY A 227 0.74 5.32 5.73
C GLY A 227 -0.61 5.73 6.30
N LEU A 228 -1.25 6.75 5.73
CA LEU A 228 -2.59 7.19 6.12
C LEU A 228 -3.65 6.47 5.28
N TYR A 229 -4.78 6.16 5.92
CA TYR A 229 -5.92 5.47 5.33
C TYR A 229 -7.17 6.30 5.57
N TYR A 230 -8.04 6.40 4.57
CA TYR A 230 -9.33 7.07 4.69
C TYR A 230 -10.45 6.06 4.40
N ASP A 231 -11.33 5.85 5.36
CA ASP A 231 -12.51 4.98 5.21
C ASP A 231 -13.65 5.79 4.57
N LEU A 232 -13.98 5.46 3.32
CA LEU A 232 -14.99 6.14 2.53
C LEU A 232 -16.40 6.08 3.11
N ARG A 233 -16.72 4.99 3.81
CA ARG A 233 -18.06 4.73 4.34
C ARG A 233 -18.24 5.40 5.70
N ARG A 234 -17.19 5.36 6.52
CA ARG A 234 -17.24 5.82 7.92
C ARG A 234 -16.74 7.24 8.09
N HIS A 235 -16.09 7.80 7.06
CA HIS A 235 -15.51 9.15 7.06
C HIS A 235 -14.50 9.36 8.19
N VAL A 236 -13.71 8.33 8.47
CA VAL A 236 -12.61 8.38 9.44
C VAL A 236 -11.27 8.33 8.74
N LEU A 237 -10.31 9.06 9.31
CA LEU A 237 -8.89 8.93 8.98
C LEU A 237 -8.24 7.97 9.98
N ILE A 238 -7.44 7.05 9.46
CA ILE A 238 -6.71 6.06 10.25
C ILE A 238 -5.22 6.24 10.01
N ASP A 239 -4.46 6.32 11.09
CA ASP A 239 -3.00 6.43 11.10
C ASP A 239 -2.39 5.26 11.87
N PRO A 240 -2.24 4.07 11.25
CA PRO A 240 -1.67 2.92 11.92
C PRO A 240 -0.23 3.12 12.41
N SER A 241 0.49 4.11 11.87
CA SER A 241 1.83 4.45 12.34
C SER A 241 1.83 5.27 13.64
N GLY A 242 0.68 5.82 14.03
CA GLY A 242 0.48 6.72 15.17
C GLY A 242 1.20 8.06 15.05
N ARG A 243 1.86 8.34 13.92
CA ARG A 243 2.73 9.51 13.73
C ARG A 243 2.58 10.21 12.37
N GLY A 244 1.95 9.56 11.39
CA GLY A 244 1.80 10.06 10.02
C GLY A 244 1.10 11.41 9.95
N VAL A 245 -0.01 11.60 10.66
CA VAL A 245 -0.74 12.90 10.70
C VAL A 245 0.14 14.00 11.29
N ARG A 246 0.83 13.69 12.40
CA ARG A 246 1.75 14.63 13.06
C ARG A 246 2.91 15.01 12.14
N HIS A 247 3.54 14.04 11.49
CA HIS A 247 4.64 14.26 10.55
C HIS A 247 4.20 15.07 9.32
N LEU A 248 2.99 14.84 8.83
CA LEU A 248 2.42 15.56 7.70
C LEU A 248 2.16 17.05 8.02
N ARG A 249 1.74 17.34 9.25
CA ARG A 249 1.43 18.70 9.75
C ARG A 249 2.63 19.49 10.25
N ALA A 250 3.74 18.82 10.53
CA ALA A 250 4.95 19.48 11.01
C ALA A 250 5.41 20.58 10.02
N LYS A 251 6.04 21.63 10.55
CA LYS A 251 6.66 22.71 9.78
C LYS A 251 8.11 22.87 10.25
N PRO A 252 9.10 22.40 9.45
CA PRO A 252 8.95 21.71 8.17
C PRO A 252 8.31 20.32 8.29
N ARG A 253 7.76 19.79 7.19
CA ARG A 253 7.16 18.44 7.13
C ARG A 253 8.20 17.38 7.45
N THR A 254 7.87 16.34 8.20
CA THR A 254 8.81 15.25 8.53
C THR A 254 8.70 14.11 7.52
N LEU A 255 9.83 13.71 6.91
CA LEU A 255 9.96 12.50 6.13
C LEU A 255 10.58 11.40 7.01
N ALA A 256 9.73 10.50 7.49
CA ALA A 256 10.14 9.38 8.33
C ALA A 256 9.71 8.05 7.69
N PRO A 257 10.65 7.13 7.41
CA PRO A 257 10.33 5.78 6.96
C PRO A 257 9.47 5.02 7.97
N VAL A 258 8.53 4.23 7.46
CA VAL A 258 7.68 3.32 8.26
C VAL A 258 7.91 1.86 7.89
N TYR A 259 8.69 1.59 6.84
CA TYR A 259 9.02 0.25 6.39
C TYR A 259 9.73 -0.56 7.49
N THR A 260 9.18 -1.74 7.80
CA THR A 260 9.72 -2.67 8.80
C THR A 260 10.23 -3.98 8.19
N GLY A 261 10.14 -4.14 6.88
CA GLY A 261 10.64 -5.34 6.19
C GLY A 261 12.17 -5.40 6.16
N GLY A 262 12.71 -6.59 5.92
CA GLY A 262 14.14 -6.85 5.85
C GLY A 262 14.74 -6.90 4.44
N ASP A 263 13.92 -6.81 3.38
CA ASP A 263 14.42 -6.89 2.01
C ASP A 263 15.30 -5.68 1.65
N PRO A 264 16.60 -5.88 1.34
CA PRO A 264 17.51 -4.78 1.03
C PRO A 264 17.09 -3.99 -0.21
N LEU A 265 16.49 -4.64 -1.21
CA LEU A 265 16.02 -3.96 -2.42
C LEU A 265 14.87 -2.99 -2.09
N GLU A 266 13.86 -3.42 -1.34
CA GLU A 266 12.80 -2.52 -0.89
C GLU A 266 13.34 -1.41 0.03
N CYS A 267 14.28 -1.70 0.94
CA CYS A 267 14.91 -0.66 1.76
C CYS A 267 15.57 0.44 0.91
N ALA A 268 16.31 0.06 -0.14
CA ALA A 268 16.90 1.01 -1.07
C ALA A 268 15.84 1.79 -1.87
N LYS A 269 14.72 1.16 -2.26
CA LYS A 269 13.59 1.86 -2.89
C LYS A 269 12.95 2.89 -1.95
N VAL A 270 12.85 2.60 -0.64
CA VAL A 270 12.37 3.57 0.37
C VAL A 270 13.28 4.81 0.40
N VAL A 271 14.60 4.65 0.31
CA VAL A 271 15.54 5.79 0.20
C VAL A 271 15.28 6.60 -1.06
N ILE A 272 15.17 5.96 -2.22
CA ILE A 272 14.90 6.66 -3.49
C ILE A 272 13.57 7.42 -3.44
N ARG A 273 12.51 6.83 -2.86
CA ARG A 273 11.22 7.52 -2.65
C ARG A 273 11.37 8.69 -1.66
N THR A 274 12.15 8.53 -0.60
CA THR A 274 12.45 9.61 0.35
C THR A 274 13.13 10.79 -0.34
N VAL A 275 14.13 10.52 -1.19
CA VAL A 275 14.78 11.54 -2.01
C VAL A 275 13.78 12.24 -2.93
N LYS A 276 12.91 11.48 -3.62
CA LYS A 276 11.83 12.05 -4.45
C LYS A 276 10.93 13.00 -3.67
N PHE A 277 10.54 12.64 -2.44
CA PHE A 277 9.73 13.52 -1.60
C PHE A 277 10.51 14.75 -1.12
N ALA A 278 11.78 14.61 -0.77
CA ALA A 278 12.63 15.74 -0.39
C ALA A 278 12.88 16.72 -1.54
N VAL A 279 12.89 16.26 -2.81
CA VAL A 279 12.92 17.16 -3.97
C VAL A 279 11.64 18.00 -4.07
N ARG A 280 10.48 17.40 -3.76
CA ARG A 280 9.17 18.08 -3.76
C ARG A 280 8.96 18.99 -2.54
N SER A 281 9.64 18.70 -1.43
CA SER A 281 9.60 19.47 -0.18
C SER A 281 11.02 19.71 0.32
N PRO A 282 11.77 20.67 -0.28
CA PRO A 282 13.19 20.88 -0.02
C PRO A 282 13.52 21.21 1.44
N ASP A 283 12.58 21.79 2.17
CA ASP A 283 12.69 22.16 3.58
C ASP A 283 12.33 21.03 4.55
N ALA A 284 11.79 19.90 4.06
CA ALA A 284 11.30 18.81 4.91
C ALA A 284 12.38 18.29 5.88
N ASP A 285 12.00 18.02 7.13
CA ASP A 285 12.88 17.36 8.10
C ASP A 285 13.13 15.90 7.69
N MET A 286 14.40 15.52 7.61
CA MET A 286 14.86 14.19 7.19
C MET A 286 15.68 13.49 8.28
N SER A 287 15.73 14.01 9.51
CA SER A 287 16.57 13.45 10.58
C SER A 287 16.21 12.00 10.91
N GLU A 288 14.91 11.66 10.97
CA GLU A 288 14.48 10.28 11.18
C GLU A 288 14.82 9.37 9.98
N ALA A 289 14.69 9.87 8.74
CA ALA A 289 15.08 9.14 7.56
C ALA A 289 16.59 8.85 7.51
N ALA A 290 17.43 9.85 7.81
CA ALA A 290 18.88 9.67 7.86
C ALA A 290 19.27 8.60 8.89
N ALA A 291 18.74 8.69 10.11
CA ALA A 291 18.98 7.68 11.14
C ALA A 291 18.48 6.29 10.75
N TRP A 292 17.38 6.20 9.99
CA TRP A 292 16.88 4.93 9.46
C TRP A 292 17.82 4.36 8.39
N VAL A 293 18.30 5.18 7.45
CA VAL A 293 19.27 4.77 6.42
C VAL A 293 20.53 4.17 7.05
N ASP A 294 21.09 4.85 8.04
CA ASP A 294 22.32 4.41 8.72
C ASP A 294 22.15 3.06 9.44
N ARG A 295 20.94 2.72 9.89
CA ARG A 295 20.68 1.43 10.54
C ARG A 295 20.48 0.27 9.57
N HIS A 296 19.93 0.54 8.38
CA HIS A 296 19.41 -0.52 7.50
C HIS A 296 20.25 -0.77 6.25
N LEU A 297 21.13 0.16 5.85
CA LEU A 297 21.74 0.15 4.52
C LEU A 297 23.26 0.21 4.49
N VAL A 298 23.93 0.17 5.64
CA VAL A 298 25.41 0.21 5.71
C VAL A 298 26.03 -0.91 4.88
N ASP A 299 25.56 -2.15 5.07
CA ASP A 299 26.12 -3.30 4.36
C ASP A 299 25.79 -3.26 2.87
N LEU A 300 24.55 -2.91 2.52
CA LEU A 300 24.09 -2.86 1.12
C LEU A 300 24.83 -1.78 0.31
N ALA A 301 25.17 -0.66 0.93
CA ALA A 301 25.91 0.40 0.26
C ALA A 301 27.33 -0.02 -0.15
N CYS A 302 27.94 -0.95 0.60
CA CYS A 302 29.30 -1.44 0.35
C CYS A 302 29.36 -2.51 -0.74
N ASP A 303 28.35 -3.39 -0.83
CA ASP A 303 28.30 -4.48 -1.80
C ASP A 303 26.90 -4.59 -2.42
N LEU A 304 26.66 -3.79 -3.46
CA LEU A 304 25.39 -3.76 -4.18
C LEU A 304 25.40 -4.77 -5.35
N PRO A 305 24.60 -5.86 -5.29
CA PRO A 305 24.55 -6.86 -6.35
C PRO A 305 24.15 -6.24 -7.70
N ALA A 306 24.71 -6.76 -8.80
CA ALA A 306 24.56 -6.17 -10.13
C ALA A 306 23.11 -6.16 -10.65
N ASP A 307 22.33 -7.19 -10.32
CA ASP A 307 20.90 -7.31 -10.62
C ASP A 307 20.08 -6.28 -9.81
N MET A 308 20.36 -6.14 -8.52
CA MET A 308 19.75 -5.14 -7.65
C MET A 308 20.07 -3.72 -8.13
N ARG A 309 21.32 -3.46 -8.51
CA ARG A 309 21.75 -2.18 -9.10
C ARG A 309 20.95 -1.83 -10.34
N ARG A 310 20.76 -2.78 -11.26
CA ARG A 310 19.96 -2.56 -12.48
C ARG A 310 18.51 -2.20 -12.15
N SER A 311 17.92 -2.92 -11.19
CA SER A 311 16.56 -2.64 -10.69
C SER A 311 16.45 -1.24 -10.09
N LEU A 312 17.39 -0.87 -9.22
CA LEU A 312 17.42 0.44 -8.56
C LEU A 312 17.69 1.59 -9.54
N LEU A 313 18.52 1.39 -10.56
CA LEU A 313 18.78 2.40 -11.59
C LEU A 313 17.51 2.69 -12.39
N GLY A 314 16.78 1.64 -12.81
CA GLY A 314 15.48 1.80 -13.46
C GLY A 314 14.44 2.46 -12.57
N PHE A 315 14.45 2.12 -11.27
CA PHE A 315 13.55 2.74 -10.29
C PHE A 315 13.89 4.21 -10.01
N TRP A 316 15.17 4.57 -9.96
CA TRP A 316 15.65 5.94 -9.85
C TRP A 316 15.13 6.80 -10.99
N GLY A 317 15.31 6.36 -12.25
CA GLY A 317 14.85 7.13 -13.42
C GLY A 317 13.34 7.36 -13.45
N LYS A 318 12.55 6.45 -12.88
CA LYS A 318 11.08 6.63 -12.71
C LYS A 318 10.72 7.63 -11.60
N CYS A 319 11.57 7.76 -10.57
CA CYS A 319 11.29 8.59 -9.41
C CYS A 319 11.86 10.01 -9.55
N ILE A 320 13.03 10.14 -10.18
CA ILE A 320 13.83 11.35 -10.26
C ILE A 320 14.13 11.62 -11.74
N PRO A 321 13.36 12.50 -12.39
CA PRO A 321 13.68 13.02 -13.71
C PRO A 321 15.08 13.66 -13.74
N GLU A 322 15.76 13.65 -14.89
CA GLU A 322 17.16 14.10 -14.99
C GLU A 322 17.31 15.58 -14.63
N GLU A 323 16.32 16.41 -14.95
CA GLU A 323 16.27 17.83 -14.56
C GLU A 323 16.22 18.05 -13.05
N GLN A 324 15.77 17.04 -12.28
CA GLN A 324 15.71 17.06 -10.82
C GLN A 324 16.96 16.46 -10.17
N ALA A 325 17.89 15.89 -10.95
CA ALA A 325 19.08 15.21 -10.42
C ALA A 325 19.92 16.10 -9.48
N PRO A 326 20.17 17.40 -9.75
CA PRO A 326 20.93 18.24 -8.82
C PRO A 326 20.22 18.42 -7.47
N ALA A 327 18.90 18.58 -7.46
CA ALA A 327 18.12 18.67 -6.22
C ALA A 327 18.09 17.34 -5.47
N ALA A 328 17.96 16.24 -6.20
CA ALA A 328 18.01 14.90 -5.63
C ALA A 328 19.36 14.62 -4.96
N MET A 329 20.48 15.01 -5.57
CA MET A 329 21.80 14.83 -4.94
C MET A 329 21.96 15.66 -3.66
N ARG A 330 21.38 16.85 -3.57
CA ARG A 330 21.33 17.62 -2.30
C ARG A 330 20.50 16.90 -1.23
N ALA A 331 19.36 16.32 -1.60
CA ALA A 331 18.56 15.51 -0.68
C ALA A 331 19.31 14.24 -0.22
N VAL A 332 20.06 13.59 -1.11
CA VAL A 332 20.92 12.44 -0.77
C VAL A 332 22.00 12.84 0.23
N GLN A 333 22.65 14.00 0.07
CA GLN A 333 23.64 14.49 1.03
C GLN A 333 23.05 14.69 2.43
N ARG A 334 21.79 15.16 2.51
CA ARG A 334 21.07 15.34 3.78
C ARG A 334 20.69 14.02 4.46
N LEU A 335 20.59 12.93 3.70
CA LEU A 335 20.38 11.58 4.23
C LEU A 335 21.66 10.93 4.76
N GLY A 336 22.82 11.57 4.57
CA GLY A 336 24.10 11.10 5.10
C GLY A 336 24.92 10.25 4.11
N THR A 337 26.10 9.85 4.57
CA THR A 337 27.12 9.18 3.75
C THR A 337 26.63 7.84 3.19
N VAL A 338 25.89 7.05 3.97
CA VAL A 338 25.39 5.74 3.55
C VAL A 338 24.45 5.88 2.33
N ALA A 339 23.52 6.84 2.35
CA ALA A 339 22.68 7.15 1.19
C ALA A 339 23.53 7.62 -0.01
N GLY A 340 24.53 8.47 0.24
CA GLY A 340 25.49 8.93 -0.78
C GLY A 340 26.19 7.77 -1.50
N THR A 341 26.76 6.83 -0.73
CA THR A 341 27.44 5.64 -1.26
C THR A 341 26.47 4.75 -2.04
N LEU A 342 25.28 4.48 -1.50
CA LEU A 342 24.26 3.67 -2.19
C LEU A 342 23.88 4.28 -3.54
N ILE A 343 23.51 5.57 -3.57
CA ILE A 343 23.11 6.24 -4.82
C ILE A 343 24.29 6.32 -5.79
N HIS A 344 25.51 6.47 -5.27
CA HIS A 344 26.71 6.42 -6.10
C HIS A 344 26.90 5.05 -6.77
N ALA A 345 26.79 3.97 -6.00
CA ALA A 345 26.84 2.60 -6.53
C ALA A 345 25.74 2.34 -7.57
N VAL A 346 24.52 2.83 -7.33
CA VAL A 346 23.40 2.72 -8.27
C VAL A 346 23.69 3.41 -9.60
N ARG A 347 24.20 4.65 -9.58
CA ARG A 347 24.37 5.47 -10.81
C ARG A 347 25.69 5.22 -11.54
N TRP A 348 26.77 4.86 -10.84
CA TRP A 348 28.12 4.83 -11.41
C TRP A 348 28.90 3.53 -11.18
N GLY A 349 28.40 2.57 -10.37
CA GLY A 349 29.09 1.35 -9.95
C GLY A 349 29.46 0.31 -11.03
N GLY A 350 29.48 0.69 -12.31
CA GLY A 350 29.87 -0.18 -13.43
C GLY A 350 30.85 0.46 -14.43
N ARG A 351 31.35 1.68 -14.18
CA ARG A 351 32.21 2.42 -15.14
C ARG A 351 33.72 2.23 -14.94
N HIS A 352 34.15 1.39 -13.99
CA HIS A 352 35.57 1.21 -13.64
C HIS A 352 36.10 -0.22 -13.83
N ALA A 353 35.44 -1.05 -14.64
CA ALA A 353 35.87 -2.41 -14.95
C ALA A 353 36.26 -2.61 -16.43
N GLY A 354 36.73 -1.55 -17.10
CA GLY A 354 37.14 -1.56 -18.50
C GLY A 354 38.52 -0.98 -18.70
#